data_AF-A0A099WKT9-F1
#
_entry.id   AF-A0A099WKT9-F1
#
_cell.length_a   1.000
_cell.length_b   1.000
_cell.length_c   1.000
_cell.angle_alpha   90.00
_cell.angle_beta   90.00
_cell.angle_gamma   90.00
#
_symmetry.space_group_name_H-M   'P 1'
#
loop_
_entity.id
_entity.type
_entity.pdbx_description
1 polymer ?
#
loop_
_entity_poly.entity_id
_entity_poly.type
_entity_poly.pdbx_seq_one_letter_code
_entity_poly.pdbx_strand_id
1 'polypeptide(L)'
;MKKTSAAQLAADKKFRKNNPEQTRIKGYARTARMFIRSHATRDDLEDLRGLIRDREEELQMEGQVTKLEEVLTEFGFGRVILEELDECGKAKVSMELDATPDLMDAVNERTAYVAELHPSNNFIVISRV
;
A
#
# COMPACT_ATOMS: atom_id res chain seq x y z
N MET A 1 22.65 -14.93 -38.46
CA MET A 1 21.81 -16.01 -37.88
C MET A 1 20.83 -15.38 -36.89
N LYS A 2 19.51 -15.55 -37.06
CA LYS A 2 18.52 -14.98 -36.13
C LYS A 2 18.52 -15.84 -34.86
N LYS A 3 18.86 -15.26 -33.71
CA LYS A 3 19.10 -15.99 -32.45
C LYS A 3 17.85 -16.64 -31.84
N THR A 4 16.65 -16.29 -32.31
CA THR A 4 15.37 -16.68 -31.72
C THR A 4 14.55 -17.49 -32.71
N SER A 5 14.01 -18.64 -32.29
CA SER A 5 13.22 -19.53 -33.14
C SER A 5 11.84 -18.92 -33.46
N ALA A 6 11.22 -19.34 -34.56
CA ALA A 6 9.87 -18.91 -34.92
C ALA A 6 8.83 -19.31 -33.84
N ALA A 7 9.01 -20.48 -33.22
CA ALA A 7 8.17 -20.96 -32.13
C ALA A 7 8.27 -20.06 -30.88
N GLN A 8 9.49 -19.64 -30.51
CA GLN A 8 9.71 -18.69 -29.40
C GLN A 8 9.04 -17.35 -29.67
N LEU A 9 9.20 -16.80 -30.89
CA LEU A 9 8.55 -15.55 -31.28
C LEU A 9 7.02 -15.64 -31.22
N ALA A 10 6.44 -16.76 -31.65
CA ALA A 10 5.01 -17.01 -31.57
C ALA A 10 4.52 -17.12 -30.11
N ALA A 11 5.27 -17.82 -29.26
CA ALA A 11 4.99 -17.93 -27.83
C ALA A 11 5.03 -16.56 -27.13
N ASP A 12 6.06 -15.75 -27.40
CA ASP A 12 6.18 -14.39 -26.84
C ASP A 12 5.05 -13.48 -27.30
N LYS A 13 4.62 -13.61 -28.57
CA LYS A 13 3.46 -12.86 -29.08
C LYS A 13 2.17 -13.28 -28.39
N LYS A 14 1.96 -14.58 -28.19
CA LYS A 14 0.80 -15.12 -27.47
C LYS A 14 0.79 -14.68 -26.01
N PHE A 15 1.93 -14.75 -25.33
CA PHE A 15 2.07 -14.29 -23.95
C PHE A 15 1.71 -12.81 -23.81
N ARG A 16 2.26 -11.95 -24.68
CA ARG A 16 1.95 -10.51 -24.67
C ARG A 16 0.47 -10.22 -24.95
N LYS A 17 -0.14 -10.96 -25.87
CA LYS A 17 -1.58 -10.83 -26.17
C LYS A 17 -2.45 -11.21 -24.97
N ASN A 18 -2.08 -12.26 -24.25
CA ASN A 18 -2.86 -12.76 -23.12
C ASN A 18 -2.58 -12.01 -21.80
N ASN A 19 -1.45 -11.29 -21.71
CA ASN A 19 -1.03 -10.57 -20.51
C ASN A 19 -0.67 -9.12 -20.85
N PRO A 20 -1.63 -8.31 -21.35
CA PRO A 20 -1.35 -6.95 -21.81
C PRO A 20 -0.85 -6.05 -20.67
N GLU A 21 -1.49 -6.12 -19.49
CA GLU A 21 -1.11 -5.31 -18.33
C GLU A 21 0.27 -5.64 -17.79
N GLN A 22 0.56 -6.93 -17.56
CA GLN A 22 1.89 -7.33 -17.10
C GLN A 22 2.99 -6.96 -18.11
N THR A 23 2.70 -7.07 -19.40
CA THR A 23 3.63 -6.67 -20.46
C THR A 23 3.88 -5.16 -20.42
N ARG A 24 2.83 -4.37 -20.24
CA ARG A 24 2.89 -2.91 -20.12
C ARG A 24 3.75 -2.49 -18.92
N ILE A 25 3.48 -3.02 -17.74
CA ILE A 25 4.24 -2.76 -16.51
C ILE A 25 5.73 -3.13 -16.68
N LYS A 26 6.01 -4.32 -17.23
CA LYS A 26 7.39 -4.74 -17.53
C LYS A 26 8.10 -3.81 -18.51
N GLY A 27 7.37 -3.27 -19.48
CA GLY A 27 7.86 -2.27 -20.43
C GLY A 27 8.27 -0.97 -19.74
N TYR A 28 7.42 -0.43 -18.87
CA TYR A 28 7.73 0.75 -18.07
C TYR A 28 8.95 0.51 -17.17
N ALA A 29 8.99 -0.61 -16.45
CA ALA A 29 10.11 -0.95 -15.58
C ALA A 29 11.44 -1.06 -16.35
N ARG A 30 11.43 -1.61 -17.58
CA ARG A 30 12.63 -1.65 -18.43
C ARG A 30 13.07 -0.26 -18.84
N THR A 31 12.13 0.60 -19.22
CA THR A 31 12.41 1.97 -19.66
C THR A 31 12.96 2.80 -18.51
N ALA A 32 12.36 2.73 -17.33
CA ALA A 32 12.84 3.40 -16.13
C ALA A 32 14.27 2.98 -15.77
N ARG A 33 14.57 1.67 -15.78
CA ARG A 33 15.95 1.17 -15.54
C ARG A 33 16.95 1.73 -16.56
N MET A 34 16.56 1.79 -17.83
CA MET A 34 17.43 2.32 -18.88
C MET A 34 17.67 3.83 -18.70
N PHE A 35 16.62 4.58 -18.39
CA PHE A 35 16.70 6.01 -18.09
C PHE A 35 17.66 6.27 -16.92
N ILE A 36 17.40 5.64 -15.76
CA ILE A 36 18.25 5.77 -14.56
C ILE A 36 19.71 5.41 -14.85
N ARG A 37 19.96 4.36 -15.64
CA ARG A 37 21.33 3.90 -15.89
C ARG A 37 22.11 4.77 -16.86
N SER A 38 21.44 5.37 -17.85
CA SER A 38 22.14 5.89 -19.04
C SER A 38 21.77 7.31 -19.43
N HIS A 39 20.71 7.88 -18.86
CA HIS A 39 20.19 9.19 -19.26
C HIS A 39 19.91 10.13 -18.08
N ALA A 40 19.64 9.61 -16.88
CA ALA A 40 19.29 10.42 -15.73
C ALA A 40 20.45 11.33 -15.30
N THR A 41 20.12 12.60 -15.10
CA THR A 41 20.98 13.61 -14.47
C THR A 41 20.96 13.47 -12.95
N ARG A 42 21.77 14.28 -12.25
CA ARG A 42 21.76 14.27 -10.79
C ARG A 42 20.39 14.66 -10.23
N ASP A 43 19.79 15.71 -10.79
CA ASP A 43 18.51 16.25 -10.35
C ASP A 43 17.40 15.21 -10.59
N ASP A 44 17.39 14.56 -11.76
CA ASP A 44 16.44 13.46 -12.05
C ASP A 44 16.53 12.34 -11.00
N LEU A 45 17.73 12.00 -10.55
CA LEU A 45 17.91 10.95 -9.53
C LEU A 45 17.42 11.39 -8.15
N GLU A 46 17.46 12.69 -7.84
CA GLU A 46 16.94 13.24 -6.59
C GLU A 46 15.40 13.26 -6.60
N ASP A 47 14.81 13.70 -7.71
CA ASP A 47 13.35 13.66 -7.91
C ASP A 47 12.82 12.22 -7.85
N LEU A 48 13.49 11.30 -8.55
CA LEU A 48 13.11 9.88 -8.54
C LEU A 48 13.19 9.25 -7.15
N ARG A 49 14.13 9.68 -6.30
CA ARG A 49 14.20 9.22 -4.89
C ARG A 49 12.99 9.72 -4.09
N GLY A 50 12.56 10.95 -4.31
CA GLY A 50 11.33 11.48 -3.71
C GLY A 50 10.13 10.62 -4.09
N LEU A 51 9.93 10.41 -5.39
CA LEU A 51 8.84 9.57 -5.91
C LEU A 51 8.86 8.13 -5.38
N ILE A 52 10.06 7.54 -5.21
CA ILE A 52 10.21 6.20 -4.62
C ILE A 52 9.78 6.22 -3.16
N ARG A 53 10.25 7.18 -2.37
CA ARG A 53 9.90 7.29 -0.95
C ARG A 53 8.40 7.45 -0.78
N ASP A 54 7.79 8.38 -1.51
CA ASP A 54 6.36 8.66 -1.40
C ASP A 54 5.54 7.40 -1.76
N ARG A 55 5.95 6.65 -2.80
CA ARG A 55 5.28 5.38 -3.15
C ARG A 55 5.52 4.27 -2.13
N GLU A 56 6.69 4.21 -1.50
CA GLU A 56 6.96 3.27 -0.41
C GLU A 56 6.08 3.56 0.81
N GLU A 57 5.90 4.84 1.15
CA GLU A 57 5.00 5.28 2.22
C GLU A 57 3.54 4.91 1.92
N GLU A 58 3.07 5.15 0.68
CA GLU A 58 1.75 4.70 0.24
C GLU A 58 1.55 3.19 0.37
N LEU A 59 2.52 2.38 -0.10
CA LEU A 59 2.46 0.92 -0.01
C LEU A 59 2.50 0.42 1.43
N GLN A 60 3.27 1.10 2.30
CA GLN A 60 3.27 0.81 3.73
C GLN A 60 1.92 1.14 4.37
N MET A 61 1.29 2.26 3.98
CA MET A 61 -0.06 2.61 4.43
C MET A 61 -1.09 1.58 3.98
N GLU A 62 -1.09 1.22 2.68
CA GLU A 62 -1.95 0.16 2.14
C GLU A 62 -1.80 -1.15 2.94
N GLY A 63 -0.57 -1.54 3.28
CA GLY A 63 -0.29 -2.75 4.06
C GLY A 63 -0.60 -2.68 5.57
N GLN A 64 -0.70 -1.48 6.15
CA GLN A 64 -1.11 -1.28 7.55
C GLN A 64 -2.63 -1.22 7.67
N VAL A 65 -3.30 -0.60 6.69
CA VAL A 65 -4.76 -0.57 6.61
C VAL A 65 -5.33 -1.98 6.46
N THR A 66 -4.74 -2.84 5.62
CA THR A 66 -5.18 -4.24 5.50
C THR A 66 -5.05 -5.01 6.80
N LYS A 67 -3.94 -4.85 7.54
CA LYS A 67 -3.79 -5.48 8.87
C LYS A 67 -4.84 -5.01 9.87
N LEU A 68 -5.17 -3.71 9.84
CA LEU A 68 -6.20 -3.15 10.71
C LEU A 68 -7.59 -3.69 10.33
N GLU A 69 -7.91 -3.77 9.05
CA GLU A 69 -9.15 -4.39 8.56
C GLU A 69 -9.27 -5.88 8.94
N GLU A 70 -8.16 -6.64 8.87
CA GLU A 70 -8.09 -8.03 9.31
C GLU A 70 -8.40 -8.16 10.81
N VAL A 71 -7.71 -7.37 11.65
CA VAL A 71 -7.96 -7.35 13.10
C VAL A 71 -9.42 -7.00 13.39
N LEU A 72 -9.95 -5.93 12.78
CA LEU A 72 -11.33 -5.51 13.04
C LEU A 72 -12.37 -6.55 12.58
N THR A 73 -12.09 -7.25 11.47
CA THR A 73 -12.92 -8.35 10.99
C THR A 73 -12.91 -9.54 11.96
N GLU A 74 -11.75 -9.90 12.53
CA GLU A 74 -11.63 -10.98 13.52
C GLU A 74 -12.49 -10.74 14.76
N PHE A 75 -12.59 -9.49 15.21
CA PHE A 75 -13.42 -9.10 16.35
C PHE A 75 -14.89 -8.83 15.98
N GLY A 76 -15.32 -9.12 14.75
CA GLY A 76 -16.71 -9.04 14.32
C GLY A 76 -17.19 -7.65 13.89
N PHE A 77 -16.28 -6.70 13.66
CA PHE A 77 -16.62 -5.34 13.27
C PHE A 77 -16.58 -5.19 11.74
N GLY A 78 -17.77 -5.11 11.14
CA GLY A 78 -17.97 -5.31 9.70
C GLY A 78 -17.75 -4.12 8.77
N ARG A 79 -17.43 -2.91 9.28
CA ARG A 79 -17.11 -1.78 8.39
C ARG A 79 -16.45 -0.62 9.14
N VAL A 80 -15.18 -0.38 8.83
CA VAL A 80 -14.47 0.84 9.26
C VAL A 80 -14.94 1.98 8.37
N ILE A 81 -15.53 3.02 8.97
CA ILE A 81 -15.65 4.31 8.30
C ILE A 81 -14.32 5.01 8.57
N LEU A 82 -13.42 4.97 7.59
CA LEU A 82 -12.22 5.82 7.60
C LEU A 82 -12.72 7.27 7.46
N GLU A 83 -12.94 7.95 8.57
CA GLU A 83 -13.06 9.40 8.56
C GLU A 83 -11.65 9.99 8.39
N GLU A 84 -11.59 10.98 7.50
CA GLU A 84 -10.43 11.57 6.82
C GLU A 84 -9.07 11.55 7.56
N LEU A 85 -8.00 11.34 6.76
CA LEU A 85 -6.62 11.65 7.15
C LEU A 85 -6.57 13.12 7.58
N ASP A 86 -6.07 13.39 8.79
CA ASP A 86 -5.80 14.77 9.19
C ASP A 86 -4.64 15.37 8.36
N GLU A 87 -4.48 16.70 8.40
CA GLU A 87 -3.42 17.43 7.66
C GLU A 87 -1.98 16.95 7.97
N CYS A 88 -1.84 16.09 8.98
CA CYS A 88 -0.58 15.51 9.45
C CYS A 88 -0.36 14.06 8.95
N GLY A 89 -1.29 13.49 8.18
CA GLY A 89 -1.23 12.10 7.71
C GLY A 89 -1.57 11.05 8.79
N LYS A 90 -2.17 11.46 9.92
CA LYS A 90 -2.69 10.55 10.92
C LYS A 90 -4.14 10.22 10.56
N ALA A 91 -4.41 8.94 10.36
CA ALA A 91 -5.78 8.47 10.25
C ALA A 91 -6.43 8.60 11.63
N LYS A 92 -7.50 9.38 11.72
CA LYS A 92 -8.33 9.46 12.92
C LYS A 92 -9.58 8.61 12.68
N VAL A 93 -9.55 7.38 13.17
CA VAL A 93 -10.71 6.50 13.06
C VAL A 93 -11.54 6.63 14.33
N SER A 94 -12.71 7.25 14.21
CA SER A 94 -13.75 7.27 15.25
C SER A 94 -14.76 6.16 14.97
N MET A 95 -14.80 5.12 15.80
CA MET A 95 -15.83 4.07 15.69
C MET A 95 -16.61 3.89 16.99
N GLU A 96 -17.93 3.74 16.86
CA GLU A 96 -18.83 3.29 17.93
C GLU A 96 -18.64 1.78 18.07
N LEU A 97 -17.73 1.40 18.96
CA LEU A 97 -17.39 0.01 19.24
C LEU A 97 -17.66 -0.23 20.71
N ASP A 98 -18.30 -1.35 21.04
CA ASP A 98 -18.22 -1.88 22.40
C ASP A 98 -16.74 -2.19 22.66
N ALA A 99 -16.07 -1.28 23.36
CA ALA A 99 -14.63 -1.31 23.57
C ALA A 99 -14.25 -2.47 24.48
N THR A 100 -13.92 -3.62 23.89
CA THR A 100 -13.33 -4.72 24.65
C THR A 100 -11.83 -4.46 24.84
N PRO A 101 -11.28 -4.68 26.04
CA PRO A 101 -9.83 -4.59 26.28
C PRO A 101 -9.02 -5.42 25.29
N ASP A 102 -9.52 -6.61 24.94
CA ASP A 102 -8.89 -7.53 23.99
C ASP A 102 -8.72 -6.93 22.59
N LEU A 103 -9.68 -6.10 22.13
CA LEU A 103 -9.58 -5.42 20.84
C LEU A 103 -8.50 -4.33 20.88
N MET A 104 -8.48 -3.53 21.95
CA MET A 104 -7.50 -2.45 22.09
C MET A 104 -6.07 -2.99 22.18
N ASP A 105 -5.86 -4.05 22.96
CA ASP A 105 -4.57 -4.74 23.04
C ASP A 105 -4.19 -5.34 21.68
N ALA A 106 -5.12 -6.00 20.99
CA ALA A 106 -4.86 -6.57 19.67
C ALA A 106 -4.49 -5.50 18.62
N VAL A 107 -5.16 -4.33 18.62
CA VAL A 107 -4.81 -3.22 17.72
C VAL A 107 -3.41 -2.70 18.04
N ASN A 108 -3.13 -2.43 19.32
CA ASN A 108 -1.85 -1.87 19.78
C ASN A 108 -0.66 -2.81 19.55
N GLU A 109 -0.85 -4.13 19.69
CA GLU A 109 0.21 -5.13 19.52
C GLU A 109 0.45 -5.54 18.06
N ARG A 110 -0.60 -5.59 17.25
CA ARG A 110 -0.56 -6.18 15.90
C ARG A 110 -0.45 -5.16 14.79
N THR A 111 -0.68 -3.89 15.09
CA THR A 111 -0.69 -2.80 14.10
C THR A 111 0.19 -1.64 14.57
N ALA A 112 0.55 -0.72 13.66
CA ALA A 112 1.23 0.53 14.02
C ALA A 112 0.26 1.63 14.52
N TYR A 113 -0.92 1.23 14.99
CA TYR A 113 -1.95 2.13 15.50
C TYR A 113 -2.13 1.95 17.00
N VAL A 114 -2.49 3.03 17.67
CA VAL A 114 -2.89 3.07 19.07
C VAL A 114 -4.38 3.33 19.16
N ALA A 115 -5.08 2.43 19.85
CA ALA A 115 -6.49 2.53 20.20
C ALA A 115 -6.63 3.13 21.60
N GLU A 116 -7.35 4.25 21.71
CA GLU A 116 -7.67 4.91 22.98
C GLU A 116 -9.18 5.10 23.14
N LEU A 117 -9.67 4.96 24.37
CA LEU A 117 -11.07 5.28 24.70
C LEU A 117 -11.31 6.79 24.64
N HIS A 118 -12.34 7.21 23.90
CA HIS A 118 -12.72 8.62 23.85
C HIS A 118 -13.29 9.08 25.22
N PRO A 119 -12.89 10.25 25.75
CA PRO A 119 -13.26 10.69 27.10
C PRO A 119 -14.76 10.99 27.29
N SER A 120 -15.53 11.14 26.21
CA SER A 120 -16.92 11.58 26.27
C SER A 120 -17.96 10.61 25.70
N ASN A 121 -17.57 9.44 25.18
CA ASN A 121 -18.52 8.41 24.70
C ASN A 121 -17.83 7.02 24.64
N ASN A 122 -18.62 5.95 24.56
CA ASN A 122 -18.20 4.54 24.45
C ASN A 122 -17.61 4.19 23.05
N PHE A 123 -16.64 4.97 22.59
CA PHE A 123 -16.04 4.89 21.25
C PHE A 123 -14.52 4.79 21.40
N ILE A 124 -13.88 4.11 20.46
CA ILE A 124 -12.43 4.04 20.38
C ILE A 124 -11.94 5.00 19.28
N VAL A 125 -10.91 5.77 19.61
CA VAL A 125 -10.11 6.52 18.66
C VAL A 125 -8.88 5.70 18.33
N ILE A 126 -8.72 5.34 17.06
CA ILE A 126 -7.50 4.69 16.58
C ILE A 126 -6.65 5.74 15.87
N SER A 127 -5.44 5.95 16.37
CA SER A 127 -4.46 6.91 15.86
C SER A 127 -3.17 6.21 15.46
N ARG A 128 -2.53 6.62 14.38
CA ARG A 128 -1.21 6.06 13.98
C ARG A 128 -0.08 6.61 14.87
N VAL A 129 0.85 5.75 15.30
CA VAL A 129 2.08 6.11 16.03
C VAL A 129 3.25 6.33 15.08
#